data_AF-A0ABC9WJM4-F1
#
_entry.id   AF-A0ABC9WJM4-F1
#
_cell.length_a   1.000
_cell.length_b   1.000
_cell.length_c   1.000
_cell.angle_alpha   90.00
_cell.angle_beta   90.00
_cell.angle_gamma   90.00
#
_symmetry.space_group_name_H-M   'P 1'
#
loop_
_entity.id
_entity.type
_entity.pdbx_description
1 polymer ?
#
loop_
_entity_poly.entity_id
_entity_poly.type
_entity_poly.pdbx_seq_one_letter_code
_entity_poly.pdbx_strand_id
1 'polypeptide(L)'
;MGSGRVRVPEALAGRGGERPLPTFDVPYFKYIDEEDEEDEWSSRSQSSTEDDSGDSLLSDRYVVVSGTPEKILEHLLSDLHLEAAQDKETDKVKNTDNHQGKEDDSDVSCRKRKVLHLVSQWTSLYKDWLHEDEHLKQFLKTIYRNVLDDVYEYPILEKELKEFQKILGMHRRHTVEEYSPHRKNKTFFHQFSLKENWLQHRGTMNDTEEIFCRVYITEHSYVSVKAQVSTSAQEILKIVAEKIQYPEEELALVTVTFSGEKHELQPNDLAISKSFESSSRMFVYRKDLTDSLNPFAENEELQQRSVRILGINTWDLALELTNFDWSLFNAIHEQELIYFTFSRQGSAENTENLSLLLQRCNEVQLWVATEILLCSQLCKRVQLVKKFIKIAAHCKAQRNLNSFFAIVMGLNTASVSRLSQTWEKIPGKFKKLFTELESLTDPSLNHKAYRDAFKKMKSPKIPFMPLLLKGNEVPSKEHHELKPYVHHLHVIDNQQALFELSHRIEPRV
;
A
#
# COMPACT_ATOMS: atom_id res chain seq x y z
N MET A 1 -21.19 -57.84 13.41
CA MET A 1 -22.60 -58.06 13.04
C MET A 1 -23.40 -56.87 13.56
N GLY A 2 -24.36 -56.27 12.85
CA GLY A 2 -24.77 -56.53 11.46
C GLY A 2 -26.26 -56.28 11.22
N SER A 3 -26.66 -55.03 10.95
CA SER A 3 -27.99 -54.64 10.45
C SER A 3 -27.91 -53.19 9.93
N GLY A 4 -28.63 -52.74 8.90
CA GLY A 4 -29.54 -53.45 8.00
C GLY A 4 -30.34 -52.43 7.18
N ARG A 5 -29.97 -52.18 5.92
CA ARG A 5 -30.62 -51.16 5.07
C ARG A 5 -32.02 -51.59 4.59
N VAL A 6 -32.97 -50.65 4.57
CA VAL A 6 -34.01 -50.55 3.53
C VAL A 6 -34.17 -49.07 3.13
N ARG A 7 -34.53 -48.81 1.87
CA ARG A 7 -34.62 -47.48 1.24
C ARG A 7 -35.73 -47.48 0.18
N VAL A 8 -36.69 -46.57 0.24
CA VAL A 8 -37.77 -46.36 -0.77
C VAL A 8 -38.24 -44.87 -0.71
N PRO A 9 -38.96 -44.30 -1.71
CA PRO A 9 -38.26 -43.47 -2.69
C PRO A 9 -38.87 -42.06 -2.93
N GLU A 10 -38.58 -41.49 -4.10
CA GLU A 10 -38.74 -40.10 -4.54
C GLU A 10 -40.18 -39.56 -4.68
N ALA A 11 -40.29 -38.23 -4.64
CA ALA A 11 -41.30 -37.46 -5.38
C ALA A 11 -40.66 -36.16 -5.93
N LEU A 12 -41.19 -35.64 -7.04
CA LEU A 12 -40.54 -34.63 -7.89
C LEU A 12 -40.96 -33.18 -7.62
N ALA A 13 -40.04 -32.26 -7.99
CA ALA A 13 -40.25 -31.05 -8.82
C ALA A 13 -39.77 -29.72 -8.21
N GLY A 14 -39.15 -28.88 -9.05
CA GLY A 14 -38.77 -27.49 -8.73
C GLY A 14 -37.43 -27.05 -9.32
N ARG A 15 -37.41 -26.52 -10.55
CA ARG A 15 -36.23 -25.82 -11.09
C ARG A 15 -36.27 -24.35 -10.67
N GLY A 16 -35.44 -23.95 -9.71
CA GLY A 16 -35.08 -22.56 -9.41
C GLY A 16 -33.57 -22.41 -9.47
N GLY A 17 -33.05 -21.74 -10.50
CA GLY A 17 -31.64 -21.79 -10.89
C GLY A 17 -30.82 -20.57 -10.46
N GLU A 18 -30.82 -20.21 -9.18
CA GLU A 18 -29.88 -19.19 -8.67
C GLU A 18 -28.52 -19.84 -8.35
N ARG A 19 -27.43 -19.18 -8.75
CA ARG A 19 -26.06 -19.65 -8.50
C ARG A 19 -25.59 -19.07 -7.16
N PRO A 20 -25.16 -19.88 -6.17
CA PRO A 20 -24.52 -19.33 -4.99
C PRO A 20 -23.27 -18.53 -5.37
N LEU A 21 -23.14 -17.34 -4.79
CA LEU A 21 -21.86 -16.62 -4.74
C LEU A 21 -20.86 -17.48 -3.93
N PRO A 22 -19.57 -17.51 -4.29
CA PRO A 22 -18.58 -18.25 -3.52
C PRO A 22 -18.38 -17.58 -2.16
N THR A 23 -19.01 -18.13 -1.12
CA THR A 23 -18.80 -17.71 0.26
C THR A 23 -17.36 -17.98 0.67
N PHE A 24 -16.71 -16.96 1.23
CA PHE A 24 -15.34 -17.02 1.68
C PHE A 24 -15.25 -17.82 2.99
N ASP A 25 -14.71 -19.05 2.93
CA ASP A 25 -14.48 -19.89 4.10
C ASP A 25 -13.42 -19.26 5.03
N VAL A 26 -13.89 -18.49 6.02
CA VAL A 26 -13.07 -18.01 7.13
C VAL A 26 -12.76 -19.20 8.05
N PRO A 27 -11.48 -19.53 8.33
CA PRO A 27 -11.15 -20.50 9.36
C PRO A 27 -11.60 -19.97 10.73
N TYR A 28 -12.69 -20.50 11.26
CA TYR A 28 -13.29 -20.09 12.52
C TYR A 28 -12.41 -20.56 13.70
N PHE A 29 -11.39 -19.77 14.05
CA PHE A 29 -10.55 -20.00 15.22
C PHE A 29 -11.36 -19.77 16.49
N LYS A 30 -11.81 -20.86 17.09
CA LYS A 30 -12.46 -20.87 18.40
C LYS A 30 -11.39 -20.83 19.50
N TYR A 31 -11.63 -20.00 20.53
CA TYR A 31 -10.86 -19.89 21.79
C TYR A 31 -9.45 -19.27 21.70
N ILE A 32 -9.36 -17.97 22.03
CA ILE A 32 -8.13 -17.27 22.45
C ILE A 32 -8.33 -16.46 23.77
N ASP A 33 -9.57 -16.38 24.27
CA ASP A 33 -9.98 -15.53 25.40
C ASP A 33 -10.84 -16.27 26.47
N GLU A 34 -10.73 -17.59 26.57
CA GLU A 34 -11.21 -18.36 27.74
C GLU A 34 -10.00 -18.91 28.54
N GLU A 35 -10.19 -19.09 29.85
CA GLU A 35 -9.18 -19.56 30.80
C GLU A 35 -9.26 -21.09 30.99
N ASP A 36 -8.14 -21.69 31.38
CA ASP A 36 -7.95 -23.04 31.93
C ASP A 36 -8.75 -24.23 31.36
N GLU A 37 -8.11 -24.98 30.45
CA GLU A 37 -7.79 -26.39 30.70
C GLU A 37 -6.57 -26.84 29.86
N GLU A 38 -5.96 -27.99 30.19
CA GLU A 38 -4.78 -28.53 29.51
C GLU A 38 -5.18 -29.48 28.36
N ASP A 39 -4.58 -29.33 27.17
CA ASP A 39 -4.73 -30.33 26.10
C ASP A 39 -3.47 -30.46 25.22
N GLU A 40 -3.16 -31.69 24.81
CA GLU A 40 -1.80 -32.11 24.42
C GLU A 40 -1.56 -32.12 22.89
N TRP A 41 -1.09 -31.00 22.32
CA TRP A 41 -0.80 -30.95 20.88
C TRP A 41 0.50 -31.69 20.50
N SER A 42 0.39 -33.00 20.33
CA SER A 42 1.48 -33.89 19.90
C SER A 42 2.16 -33.46 18.59
N SER A 43 3.45 -33.16 18.66
CA SER A 43 4.32 -32.90 17.50
C SER A 43 4.48 -34.14 16.62
N ARG A 44 3.81 -34.20 15.47
CA ARG A 44 3.95 -35.31 14.51
C ARG A 44 4.72 -34.91 13.27
N SER A 45 6.05 -35.02 13.35
CA SER A 45 6.94 -34.91 12.20
C SER A 45 6.56 -35.93 11.12
N GLN A 46 6.30 -35.47 9.90
CA GLN A 46 6.24 -36.32 8.71
C GLN A 46 7.17 -35.78 7.64
N SER A 47 8.27 -36.49 7.41
CA SER A 47 9.14 -36.32 6.26
C SER A 47 8.52 -37.01 5.05
N SER A 48 8.08 -36.23 4.06
CA SER A 48 7.81 -36.69 2.70
C SER A 48 8.77 -35.97 1.77
N THR A 49 9.81 -36.68 1.34
CA THR A 49 10.67 -36.20 0.25
C THR A 49 9.94 -36.53 -1.06
N GLU A 50 9.34 -35.52 -1.67
CA GLU A 50 8.80 -35.62 -3.02
C GLU A 50 9.74 -34.82 -3.95
N ASP A 51 10.59 -35.56 -4.65
CA ASP A 51 11.55 -35.00 -5.63
C ASP A 51 10.80 -34.55 -6.88
N ASP A 52 10.33 -33.29 -6.89
CA ASP A 52 9.69 -32.67 -8.06
C ASP A 52 10.73 -32.33 -9.16
N SER A 53 11.26 -33.38 -9.79
CA SER A 53 12.06 -33.32 -11.02
C SER A 53 11.13 -33.24 -12.24
N GLY A 54 10.20 -32.27 -12.23
CA GLY A 54 9.11 -32.11 -13.18
C GLY A 54 9.33 -31.00 -14.20
N ASP A 55 9.66 -31.40 -15.43
CA ASP A 55 9.52 -30.62 -16.68
C ASP A 55 10.10 -29.18 -16.71
N SER A 56 11.43 -29.09 -16.77
CA SER A 56 12.14 -27.85 -17.14
C SER A 56 12.38 -27.73 -18.66
N LEU A 57 11.40 -28.03 -19.52
CA LEU A 57 11.44 -27.67 -20.95
C LEU A 57 11.08 -26.18 -21.18
N LEU A 58 11.66 -25.31 -20.35
CA LEU A 58 11.59 -23.85 -20.50
C LEU A 58 12.48 -23.39 -21.66
N SER A 59 11.94 -23.46 -22.88
CA SER A 59 12.26 -22.63 -24.06
C SER A 59 13.59 -21.85 -23.97
N ASP A 60 14.66 -22.38 -24.60
CA ASP A 60 15.97 -21.73 -24.79
C ASP A 60 15.87 -20.48 -25.70
N ARG A 61 15.16 -19.45 -25.24
CA ARG A 61 15.16 -18.11 -25.84
C ARG A 61 16.33 -17.32 -25.28
N TYR A 62 17.12 -16.75 -26.17
CA TYR A 62 18.21 -15.84 -25.82
C TYR A 62 17.66 -14.65 -25.03
N VAL A 63 18.10 -14.48 -23.79
CA VAL A 63 17.75 -13.33 -22.95
C VAL A 63 18.76 -12.21 -23.19
N VAL A 64 18.29 -10.97 -23.38
CA VAL A 64 19.18 -9.81 -23.53
C VAL A 64 19.94 -9.55 -22.24
N VAL A 65 21.27 -9.61 -22.31
CA VAL A 65 22.17 -9.32 -21.18
C VAL A 65 22.56 -7.83 -21.15
N SER A 66 22.75 -7.22 -22.32
CA SER A 66 23.05 -5.78 -22.46
C SER A 66 22.80 -5.31 -23.90
N GLY A 67 22.69 -3.98 -24.09
CA GLY A 67 22.50 -3.34 -25.39
C GLY A 67 22.32 -1.83 -25.25
N THR A 68 22.22 -1.10 -26.37
CA THR A 68 21.71 0.28 -26.35
C THR A 68 20.18 0.28 -26.19
N PRO A 69 19.55 1.34 -25.65
CA PRO A 69 18.09 1.40 -25.52
C PRO A 69 17.35 1.13 -26.84
N GLU A 70 17.87 1.65 -27.95
CA GLU A 70 17.37 1.39 -29.31
C GLU A 70 17.40 -0.09 -29.68
N LYS A 71 18.53 -0.78 -29.45
CA LYS A 71 18.68 -2.21 -29.79
C LYS A 71 17.89 -3.13 -28.87
N ILE A 72 17.70 -2.74 -27.61
CA ILE A 72 16.78 -3.43 -26.69
C ILE A 72 15.33 -3.28 -27.20
N LEU A 73 14.92 -2.08 -27.60
CA LEU A 73 13.58 -1.81 -28.15
C LEU A 73 13.33 -2.54 -29.48
N GLU A 74 14.29 -2.53 -30.40
CA GLU A 74 14.23 -3.30 -31.66
C GLU A 74 14.03 -4.80 -31.41
N HIS A 75 14.79 -5.38 -30.48
CA HIS A 75 14.67 -6.80 -30.14
C HIS A 75 13.32 -7.11 -29.47
N LEU A 76 12.88 -6.31 -28.50
CA LEU A 76 11.56 -6.48 -27.87
C LEU A 76 10.41 -6.43 -28.89
N LEU A 77 10.47 -5.53 -29.87
CA LEU A 77 9.50 -5.46 -30.97
C LEU A 77 9.62 -6.65 -31.94
N SER A 78 10.84 -7.16 -32.18
CA SER A 78 11.08 -8.33 -33.04
C SER A 78 10.49 -9.60 -32.44
N ASP A 79 10.78 -9.86 -31.17
CA ASP A 79 10.38 -11.07 -30.44
C ASP A 79 8.91 -11.03 -29.94
N LEU A 80 8.24 -9.88 -30.03
CA LEU A 80 6.82 -9.76 -29.67
C LEU A 80 5.93 -10.64 -30.57
N HIS A 81 5.34 -11.70 -30.02
CA HIS A 81 4.38 -12.55 -30.73
C HIS A 81 2.95 -12.04 -30.47
N LEU A 82 2.26 -11.64 -31.55
CA LEU A 82 0.82 -11.33 -31.50
C LEU A 82 0.04 -12.52 -32.05
N GLU A 83 -0.95 -13.00 -31.30
CA GLU A 83 -1.87 -14.00 -31.83
C GLU A 83 -2.59 -13.46 -33.07
N ALA A 84 -2.54 -14.23 -34.16
CA ALA A 84 -3.29 -13.93 -35.36
C ALA A 84 -4.78 -14.21 -35.10
N ALA A 85 -5.60 -13.16 -35.15
CA ALA A 85 -7.04 -13.34 -35.19
C ALA A 85 -7.40 -14.14 -36.46
N GLN A 86 -7.96 -15.35 -36.28
CA GLN A 86 -8.42 -16.18 -37.39
C GLN A 86 -9.75 -15.66 -37.93
N ASP A 87 -9.73 -14.47 -38.54
CA ASP A 87 -10.86 -13.93 -39.30
C ASP A 87 -11.01 -14.70 -40.63
N LYS A 88 -11.58 -15.91 -40.54
CA LYS A 88 -11.80 -16.85 -41.65
C LYS A 88 -12.90 -16.41 -42.62
N GLU A 89 -12.88 -15.16 -43.08
CA GLU A 89 -13.93 -14.63 -43.96
C GLU A 89 -13.47 -13.73 -45.12
N THR A 90 -12.17 -13.71 -45.45
CA THR A 90 -11.66 -13.03 -46.68
C THR A 90 -11.10 -13.97 -47.75
N ASP A 91 -10.99 -15.27 -47.47
CA ASP A 91 -10.26 -16.27 -48.28
C ASP A 91 -11.01 -16.75 -49.56
N LYS A 92 -11.79 -15.86 -50.18
CA LYS A 92 -12.55 -16.16 -51.41
C LYS A 92 -12.54 -15.11 -52.53
N VAL A 93 -11.75 -14.03 -52.45
CA VAL A 93 -11.54 -13.13 -53.60
C VAL A 93 -10.10 -12.60 -53.69
N LYS A 94 -9.26 -13.21 -54.56
CA LYS A 94 -8.25 -12.59 -55.47
C LYS A 94 -7.19 -13.59 -55.95
N ASN A 95 -7.57 -14.49 -56.87
CA ASN A 95 -6.62 -15.11 -57.78
C ASN A 95 -6.25 -14.08 -58.88
N THR A 96 -5.15 -13.34 -58.68
CA THR A 96 -4.22 -12.82 -59.71
C THR A 96 -3.08 -12.05 -59.06
N ASP A 97 -1.86 -12.38 -59.45
CA ASP A 97 -0.70 -11.51 -59.70
C ASP A 97 -0.53 -10.24 -58.84
N ASN A 98 0.01 -10.44 -57.63
CA ASN A 98 1.17 -9.69 -57.13
C ASN A 98 1.63 -10.36 -55.84
N HIS A 99 2.78 -11.04 -55.88
CA HIS A 99 3.30 -11.79 -54.72
C HIS A 99 4.27 -10.93 -53.90
N GLN A 100 5.24 -10.28 -54.55
CA GLN A 100 6.24 -9.42 -53.88
C GLN A 100 5.60 -8.34 -52.99
N GLY A 101 4.72 -7.52 -53.56
CA GLY A 101 4.09 -6.41 -52.85
C GLY A 101 2.99 -6.78 -51.84
N LYS A 102 2.74 -8.07 -51.58
CA LYS A 102 1.84 -8.52 -50.50
C LYS A 102 2.60 -8.97 -49.26
N GLU A 103 3.82 -9.49 -49.43
CA GLU A 103 4.68 -9.88 -48.31
C GLU A 103 5.17 -8.63 -47.55
N ASP A 104 5.61 -7.60 -48.28
CA ASP A 104 5.99 -6.29 -47.70
C ASP A 104 4.84 -5.65 -46.91
N ASP A 105 3.62 -5.67 -47.44
CA ASP A 105 2.42 -5.07 -46.83
C ASP A 105 1.98 -5.84 -45.56
N SER A 106 2.13 -7.16 -45.57
CA SER A 106 1.89 -8.03 -44.41
C SER A 106 2.93 -7.83 -43.31
N ASP A 107 4.19 -7.57 -43.66
CA ASP A 107 5.24 -7.28 -42.70
C ASP A 107 5.14 -5.85 -42.13
N VAL A 108 4.84 -4.84 -42.96
CA VAL A 108 4.59 -3.46 -42.52
C VAL A 108 3.42 -3.40 -41.54
N SER A 109 2.30 -4.05 -41.85
CA SER A 109 1.15 -4.11 -40.95
C SER A 109 1.44 -4.90 -39.67
N CYS A 110 2.21 -5.99 -39.72
CA CYS A 110 2.70 -6.70 -38.54
C CYS A 110 3.55 -5.80 -37.63
N ARG A 111 4.53 -5.08 -38.21
CA ARG A 111 5.38 -4.11 -37.49
C ARG A 111 4.56 -2.98 -36.85
N LYS A 112 3.57 -2.41 -37.57
CA LYS A 112 2.64 -1.42 -37.00
C LYS A 112 1.88 -1.98 -35.79
N ARG A 113 1.28 -3.17 -35.90
CA ARG A 113 0.56 -3.83 -34.78
C ARG A 113 1.46 -4.08 -33.56
N LYS A 114 2.71 -4.54 -33.77
CA LYS A 114 3.70 -4.74 -32.69
C LYS A 114 3.98 -3.45 -31.91
N VAL A 115 4.17 -2.33 -32.61
CA VAL A 115 4.38 -1.02 -31.98
C VAL A 115 3.13 -0.56 -31.21
N LEU A 116 1.94 -0.69 -31.78
CA LEU A 116 0.70 -0.30 -31.09
C LEU A 116 0.42 -1.15 -29.85
N HIS A 117 0.73 -2.45 -29.89
CA HIS A 117 0.64 -3.30 -28.70
C HIS A 117 1.63 -2.87 -27.61
N LEU A 118 2.88 -2.58 -27.96
CA LEU A 118 3.87 -2.08 -26.99
C LEU A 118 3.43 -0.75 -26.34
N VAL A 119 2.91 0.19 -27.15
CA VAL A 119 2.37 1.47 -26.67
C VAL A 119 1.10 1.28 -25.83
N SER A 120 0.23 0.31 -26.17
CA SER A 120 -0.92 -0.12 -25.36
C SER A 120 -0.47 -0.61 -23.97
N GLN A 121 0.48 -1.56 -23.92
CA GLN A 121 1.03 -2.08 -22.66
C GLN A 121 1.70 -1.00 -21.81
N TRP A 122 2.54 -0.15 -22.42
CA TRP A 122 3.19 0.97 -21.74
C TRP A 122 2.18 1.99 -21.18
N THR A 123 1.21 2.41 -21.99
CA THR A 123 0.16 3.35 -21.54
C THR A 123 -0.74 2.72 -20.47
N SER A 124 -0.90 1.39 -20.46
CA SER A 124 -1.62 0.68 -19.38
C SER A 124 -0.81 0.56 -18.09
N LEU A 125 0.50 0.28 -18.18
CA LEU A 125 1.41 0.15 -17.02
C LEU A 125 1.60 1.47 -16.27
N TYR A 126 1.50 2.59 -16.98
CA TYR A 126 1.75 3.92 -16.44
C TYR A 126 0.47 4.80 -16.41
N LYS A 127 -0.71 4.22 -16.68
CA LYS A 127 -1.95 4.95 -17.01
C LYS A 127 -2.24 6.14 -16.10
N ASP A 128 -2.25 5.91 -14.79
CA ASP A 128 -2.64 6.90 -13.79
C ASP A 128 -1.46 7.79 -13.33
N TRP A 129 -0.26 7.58 -13.90
CA TRP A 129 1.02 8.20 -13.52
C TRP A 129 1.56 9.19 -14.57
N LEU A 130 0.99 9.23 -15.78
CA LEU A 130 1.46 10.06 -16.90
C LEU A 130 0.60 11.30 -17.18
N HIS A 131 -0.35 11.61 -16.30
CA HIS A 131 -1.35 12.64 -16.55
C HIS A 131 -0.80 14.07 -16.65
N GLU A 132 0.46 14.30 -16.28
CA GLU A 132 1.07 15.64 -16.24
C GLU A 132 2.00 15.91 -17.45
N ASP A 133 2.64 14.90 -18.04
CA ASP A 133 3.63 15.08 -19.12
C ASP A 133 2.99 15.50 -20.47
N GLU A 134 3.23 16.76 -20.89
CA GLU A 134 2.77 17.30 -22.18
C GLU A 134 3.51 16.73 -23.40
N HIS A 135 4.78 16.34 -23.29
CA HIS A 135 5.49 15.67 -24.38
C HIS A 135 4.88 14.29 -24.66
N LEU A 136 4.52 13.57 -23.60
CA LEU A 136 3.84 12.29 -23.68
C LEU A 136 2.42 12.41 -24.24
N LYS A 137 1.63 13.38 -23.76
CA LYS A 137 0.32 13.68 -24.35
C LYS A 137 0.44 13.99 -25.84
N GLN A 138 1.46 14.76 -26.24
CA GLN A 138 1.72 15.06 -27.65
C GLN A 138 2.18 13.85 -28.47
N PHE A 139 2.98 12.95 -27.89
CA PHE A 139 3.38 11.68 -28.49
C PHE A 139 2.16 10.77 -28.74
N LEU A 140 1.32 10.53 -27.73
CA LEU A 140 0.10 9.73 -27.86
C LEU A 140 -0.90 10.33 -28.88
N LYS A 141 -1.11 11.65 -28.85
CA LYS A 141 -1.92 12.37 -29.87
C LYS A 141 -1.36 12.17 -31.30
N THR A 142 -0.04 12.15 -31.44
CA THR A 142 0.63 11.98 -32.74
C THR A 142 0.49 10.54 -33.26
N ILE A 143 0.72 9.53 -32.41
CA ILE A 143 0.47 8.12 -32.77
C ILE A 143 -1.00 7.93 -33.15
N TYR A 144 -1.94 8.43 -32.34
CA TYR A 144 -3.37 8.28 -32.61
C TYR A 144 -3.79 8.80 -33.98
N ARG A 145 -3.30 9.99 -34.39
CA ARG A 145 -3.56 10.52 -35.73
C ARG A 145 -2.96 9.63 -36.82
N ASN A 146 -1.69 9.24 -36.68
CA ASN A 146 -1.02 8.43 -37.69
C ASN A 146 -1.73 7.07 -37.89
N VAL A 147 -2.25 6.45 -36.82
CA VAL A 147 -3.06 5.21 -36.91
C VAL A 147 -4.40 5.46 -37.61
N LEU A 148 -5.08 6.57 -37.34
CA LEU A 148 -6.32 6.92 -38.05
C LEU A 148 -6.10 7.05 -39.56
N ASP A 149 -5.01 7.69 -39.97
CA ASP A 149 -4.63 7.83 -41.38
C ASP A 149 -4.27 6.45 -41.98
N ASP A 150 -3.52 5.63 -41.24
CA ASP A 150 -3.10 4.28 -41.65
C ASP A 150 -4.25 3.26 -41.83
N VAL A 151 -5.32 3.33 -41.04
CA VAL A 151 -6.42 2.33 -41.07
C VAL A 151 -7.13 2.25 -42.43
N TYR A 152 -7.06 3.29 -43.26
CA TYR A 152 -7.57 3.26 -44.63
C TYR A 152 -6.76 2.32 -45.55
N GLU A 153 -5.44 2.23 -45.33
CA GLU A 153 -4.53 1.36 -46.09
C GLU A 153 -4.38 -0.02 -45.42
N TYR A 154 -4.41 -0.08 -44.08
CA TYR A 154 -4.25 -1.30 -43.28
C TYR A 154 -5.47 -1.55 -42.35
N PRO A 155 -6.62 -2.05 -42.86
CA PRO A 155 -7.82 -2.28 -42.06
C PRO A 155 -7.64 -3.20 -40.84
N ILE A 156 -6.62 -4.07 -40.85
CA ILE A 156 -6.28 -4.93 -39.70
C ILE A 156 -5.99 -4.14 -38.42
N LEU A 157 -5.55 -2.88 -38.53
CA LEU A 157 -5.28 -1.98 -37.40
C LEU A 157 -6.54 -1.49 -36.69
N GLU A 158 -7.75 -1.74 -37.21
CA GLU A 158 -8.99 -1.25 -36.59
C GLU A 158 -9.24 -1.86 -35.19
N LYS A 159 -8.70 -3.05 -34.91
CA LYS A 159 -8.75 -3.69 -33.58
C LYS A 159 -7.86 -2.94 -32.58
N GLU A 160 -6.58 -2.78 -32.91
CA GLU A 160 -5.61 -2.07 -32.08
C GLU A 160 -6.00 -0.59 -31.91
N LEU A 161 -6.60 0.05 -32.92
CA LEU A 161 -7.16 1.40 -32.80
C LEU A 161 -8.31 1.47 -31.78
N LYS A 162 -9.24 0.51 -31.77
CA LYS A 162 -10.34 0.46 -30.79
C LYS A 162 -9.83 0.24 -29.37
N GLU A 163 -8.82 -0.61 -29.21
CA GLU A 163 -8.14 -0.85 -27.93
C GLU A 163 -7.42 0.43 -27.45
N PHE A 164 -6.68 1.09 -28.34
CA PHE A 164 -6.01 2.35 -28.04
C PHE A 164 -7.02 3.45 -27.70
N GLN A 165 -8.12 3.61 -28.45
CA GLN A 165 -9.21 4.55 -28.11
C GLN A 165 -9.79 4.30 -26.71
N LYS A 166 -9.93 3.04 -26.29
CA LYS A 166 -10.39 2.68 -24.94
C LYS A 166 -9.39 3.10 -23.86
N ILE A 167 -8.10 2.88 -24.10
CA ILE A 167 -7.00 3.30 -23.19
C ILE A 167 -6.92 4.82 -23.09
N LEU A 168 -7.06 5.51 -24.22
CA LEU A 168 -7.14 6.97 -24.35
C LEU A 168 -8.48 7.56 -23.82
N GLY A 169 -9.39 6.76 -23.25
CA GLY A 169 -10.70 7.19 -22.75
C GLY A 169 -11.69 7.73 -23.81
N MET A 170 -11.33 7.66 -25.10
CA MET A 170 -12.00 8.32 -26.22
C MET A 170 -13.31 7.63 -26.59
N HIS A 171 -14.37 7.92 -25.83
CA HIS A 171 -15.72 7.42 -26.11
C HIS A 171 -16.24 7.94 -27.45
N ARG A 172 -16.49 7.01 -28.38
CA ARG A 172 -17.13 7.26 -29.67
C ARG A 172 -18.54 7.81 -29.46
N ARG A 173 -18.75 9.12 -29.66
CA ARG A 173 -20.10 9.70 -29.71
C ARG A 173 -20.83 9.12 -30.91
N HIS A 174 -21.70 8.14 -30.70
CA HIS A 174 -22.70 7.76 -31.69
C HIS A 174 -23.63 8.96 -31.90
N THR A 175 -23.41 9.64 -33.02
CA THR A 175 -24.40 10.53 -33.64
C THR A 175 -24.97 9.75 -34.81
N VAL A 176 -26.27 9.51 -34.76
CA VAL A 176 -27.04 8.83 -35.80
C VAL A 176 -27.72 9.92 -36.62
N GLU A 177 -27.70 9.78 -37.94
CA GLU A 177 -28.32 10.69 -38.93
C GLU A 177 -27.69 12.11 -38.99
N GLU A 178 -27.60 12.80 -40.13
CA GLU A 178 -28.15 12.60 -41.48
C GLU A 178 -27.06 12.71 -42.60
N TYR A 179 -27.51 12.77 -43.87
CA TYR A 179 -26.82 13.21 -45.11
C TYR A 179 -26.06 12.18 -45.98
N SER A 180 -26.87 11.51 -46.81
CA SER A 180 -26.74 11.37 -48.28
C SER A 180 -25.40 10.96 -48.91
N PRO A 181 -25.39 9.94 -49.80
CA PRO A 181 -24.29 9.75 -50.74
C PRO A 181 -24.21 10.91 -51.77
N HIS A 182 -23.12 10.94 -52.52
CA HIS A 182 -22.79 11.90 -53.61
C HIS A 182 -22.22 13.27 -53.20
N ARG A 183 -20.96 13.31 -52.71
CA ARG A 183 -20.03 14.36 -53.14
C ARG A 183 -18.58 13.88 -53.20
N LYS A 184 -17.92 14.11 -54.33
CA LYS A 184 -16.48 13.87 -54.52
C LYS A 184 -15.72 15.17 -54.20
N ASN A 185 -14.95 15.21 -53.11
CA ASN A 185 -13.60 15.80 -53.08
C ASN A 185 -12.93 15.70 -51.69
N LYS A 186 -11.65 16.07 -51.66
CA LYS A 186 -10.70 15.97 -50.54
C LYS A 186 -11.10 16.81 -49.31
N THR A 187 -10.34 16.63 -48.23
CA THR A 187 -10.40 17.32 -46.91
C THR A 187 -11.59 17.00 -46.01
N PHE A 188 -11.72 15.73 -45.62
CA PHE A 188 -12.46 15.34 -44.40
C PHE A 188 -11.61 15.58 -43.14
N PHE A 189 -11.46 16.85 -42.74
CA PHE A 189 -11.20 17.15 -41.34
C PHE A 189 -12.47 16.82 -40.53
N HIS A 190 -12.56 15.59 -40.02
CA HIS A 190 -13.50 15.33 -38.94
C HIS A 190 -13.05 16.16 -37.73
N GLN A 191 -13.79 17.25 -37.48
CA GLN A 191 -13.60 18.11 -36.32
C GLN A 191 -14.07 17.35 -35.07
N PHE A 192 -13.26 16.38 -34.65
CA PHE A 192 -13.35 15.82 -33.32
C PHE A 192 -13.14 16.95 -32.33
N SER A 193 -14.25 17.41 -31.74
CA SER A 193 -14.20 18.14 -30.49
C SER A 193 -13.51 17.25 -29.47
N LEU A 194 -12.21 17.48 -29.29
CA LEU A 194 -11.46 17.20 -28.06
C LEU A 194 -12.10 18.04 -26.94
N LYS A 195 -13.33 17.66 -26.57
CA LYS A 195 -13.84 18.00 -25.26
C LYS A 195 -12.95 17.24 -24.29
N GLU A 196 -12.37 17.94 -23.34
CA GLU A 196 -11.34 17.40 -22.46
C GLU A 196 -11.98 16.49 -21.40
N ASN A 197 -12.55 15.36 -21.83
CA ASN A 197 -12.91 14.26 -20.94
C ASN A 197 -11.65 13.58 -20.37
N TRP A 198 -10.48 13.88 -20.93
CA TRP A 198 -9.16 13.71 -20.31
C TRP A 198 -8.95 14.59 -19.07
N LEU A 199 -9.59 15.75 -19.01
CA LEU A 199 -9.73 16.60 -17.82
C LEU A 199 -10.99 16.25 -17.00
N GLN A 200 -11.60 15.07 -17.24
CA GLN A 200 -12.01 14.31 -16.07
C GLN A 200 -10.74 13.81 -15.38
N HIS A 201 -10.16 14.72 -14.60
CA HIS A 201 -9.34 14.38 -13.44
C HIS A 201 -9.91 13.15 -12.74
N ARG A 202 -9.03 12.41 -12.04
CA ARG A 202 -9.36 11.77 -10.77
C ARG A 202 -10.21 12.75 -9.95
N GLY A 203 -11.53 12.53 -9.88
CA GLY A 203 -12.58 13.57 -9.88
C GLY A 203 -12.24 14.87 -9.14
N THR A 204 -11.81 15.89 -9.90
CA THR A 204 -11.07 17.08 -9.41
C THR A 204 -9.85 16.73 -8.55
N MET A 205 -8.63 16.99 -9.05
CA MET A 205 -7.46 17.07 -8.17
C MET A 205 -7.45 18.44 -7.48
N ASN A 206 -8.38 18.56 -6.53
CA ASN A 206 -8.53 19.56 -5.47
C ASN A 206 -9.32 18.86 -4.35
N ASP A 207 -9.02 19.18 -3.09
CA ASP A 207 -9.78 18.78 -1.87
C ASP A 207 -9.81 17.30 -1.41
N THR A 208 -9.07 16.34 -1.99
CA THR A 208 -9.04 14.94 -1.46
C THR A 208 -7.66 14.32 -1.21
N GLU A 209 -6.61 15.12 -1.01
CA GLU A 209 -5.31 14.61 -0.55
C GLU A 209 -5.32 14.42 0.97
N GLU A 210 -5.38 13.16 1.40
CA GLU A 210 -5.33 12.76 2.80
C GLU A 210 -3.88 12.58 3.28
N ILE A 211 -3.25 13.67 3.72
CA ILE A 211 -1.84 13.72 4.18
C ILE A 211 -1.79 13.68 5.70
N PHE A 212 -0.77 13.03 6.29
CA PHE A 212 -0.53 13.08 7.73
C PHE A 212 0.52 14.13 8.17
N CYS A 213 0.31 14.67 9.38
CA CYS A 213 1.18 15.61 10.07
C CYS A 213 1.49 15.15 11.50
N ARG A 214 2.69 15.47 12.01
CA ARG A 214 3.01 15.34 13.44
C ARG A 214 2.51 16.57 14.18
N VAL A 215 1.65 16.33 15.16
CA VAL A 215 1.28 17.33 16.16
C VAL A 215 2.05 17.03 17.44
N TYR A 216 3.13 17.78 17.65
CA TYR A 216 4.06 17.61 18.76
C TYR A 216 3.41 18.05 20.08
N ILE A 217 3.48 17.19 21.10
CA ILE A 217 3.02 17.46 22.46
C ILE A 217 4.20 18.00 23.28
N THR A 218 5.36 17.35 23.16
CA THR A 218 6.65 17.78 23.71
C THR A 218 7.68 17.86 22.59
N GLU A 219 8.92 18.27 22.88
CA GLU A 219 10.03 18.28 21.92
C GLU A 219 10.31 16.89 21.29
N HIS A 220 9.91 15.82 21.98
CA HIS A 220 10.28 14.44 21.66
C HIS A 220 9.07 13.49 21.53
N SER A 221 7.85 14.02 21.56
CA SER A 221 6.63 13.20 21.47
C SER A 221 5.50 13.89 20.71
N TYR A 222 4.78 13.12 19.90
CA TYR A 222 3.71 13.62 19.03
C TYR A 222 2.51 12.68 18.95
N VAL A 223 1.39 13.22 18.46
CA VAL A 223 0.33 12.44 17.80
C VAL A 223 0.50 12.58 16.29
N SER A 224 0.46 11.45 15.58
CA SER A 224 0.35 11.44 14.11
C SER A 224 -1.11 11.71 13.71
N VAL A 225 -1.34 12.66 12.80
CA VAL A 225 -2.68 13.11 12.36
C VAL A 225 -2.80 13.21 10.84
N LYS A 226 -3.50 12.28 10.15
CA LYS A 226 -4.04 12.52 8.79
C LYS A 226 -5.22 13.45 8.92
N ALA A 227 -5.25 14.33 7.95
CA ALA A 227 -6.38 15.11 7.61
C ALA A 227 -6.41 15.18 6.07
N GLN A 228 -7.51 15.60 5.47
CA GLN A 228 -7.39 16.20 4.15
C GLN A 228 -6.60 17.52 4.29
N VAL A 229 -5.87 17.97 3.28
CA VAL A 229 -5.17 19.29 3.33
C VAL A 229 -6.15 20.43 3.70
N SER A 230 -7.43 20.26 3.35
CA SER A 230 -8.59 21.09 3.66
C SER A 230 -9.18 20.93 5.09
N THR A 231 -8.60 20.11 5.97
CA THR A 231 -9.13 19.90 7.34
C THR A 231 -8.74 21.04 8.26
N SER A 232 -9.66 21.41 9.14
CA SER A 232 -9.50 22.56 10.04
C SER A 232 -8.55 22.29 11.21
N ALA A 233 -7.98 23.37 11.75
CA ALA A 233 -7.20 23.36 12.98
C ALA A 233 -7.99 22.78 14.16
N GLN A 234 -9.30 23.05 14.25
CA GLN A 234 -10.14 22.50 15.31
C GLN A 234 -10.29 20.98 15.22
N GLU A 235 -10.53 20.43 14.02
CA GLU A 235 -10.67 18.98 13.84
C GLU A 235 -9.37 18.24 14.22
N ILE A 236 -8.21 18.80 13.86
CA ILE A 236 -6.90 18.28 14.28
C ILE A 236 -6.69 18.43 15.79
N LEU A 237 -7.04 19.58 16.38
CA LEU A 237 -6.90 19.82 17.83
C LEU A 237 -7.74 18.82 18.64
N LYS A 238 -9.00 18.61 18.24
CA LYS A 238 -9.91 17.63 18.82
C LYS A 238 -9.34 16.20 18.75
N ILE A 239 -8.87 15.79 17.57
CA ILE A 239 -8.24 14.48 17.36
C ILE A 239 -7.07 14.27 18.35
N VAL A 240 -6.24 15.29 18.53
CA VAL A 240 -5.11 15.23 19.47
C VAL A 240 -5.61 15.18 20.92
N ALA A 241 -6.55 16.04 21.31
CA ALA A 241 -7.17 16.09 22.63
C ALA A 241 -7.74 14.72 23.05
N GLU A 242 -8.52 14.07 22.17
CA GLU A 242 -9.08 12.73 22.37
C GLU A 242 -8.01 11.65 22.58
N LYS A 243 -6.85 11.76 21.90
CA LYS A 243 -5.72 10.84 22.03
C LYS A 243 -4.89 11.09 23.29
N ILE A 244 -4.61 12.36 23.62
CA ILE A 244 -3.79 12.72 24.81
C ILE A 244 -4.57 12.69 26.12
N GLN A 245 -5.91 12.65 26.04
CA GLN A 245 -6.85 12.59 27.17
C GLN A 245 -6.83 13.89 28.00
N TYR A 246 -6.91 15.02 27.31
CA TYR A 246 -6.99 16.38 27.87
C TYR A 246 -8.24 17.09 27.29
N PRO A 247 -8.86 18.08 27.97
CA PRO A 247 -9.97 18.86 27.41
C PRO A 247 -9.57 19.59 26.11
N GLU A 248 -10.48 19.71 25.14
CA GLU A 248 -10.22 20.45 23.88
C GLU A 248 -10.10 21.96 24.17
N GLU A 249 -10.90 22.42 25.13
CA GLU A 249 -11.05 23.81 25.56
C GLU A 249 -9.80 24.38 26.25
N GLU A 250 -8.96 23.51 26.84
CA GLU A 250 -7.73 23.87 27.54
C GLU A 250 -6.49 23.83 26.61
N LEU A 251 -6.69 23.66 25.30
CA LEU A 251 -5.60 23.48 24.33
C LEU A 251 -5.59 24.54 23.21
N ALA A 252 -4.42 24.68 22.60
CA ALA A 252 -4.17 25.49 21.41
C ALA A 252 -3.33 24.71 20.39
N LEU A 253 -3.66 24.84 19.10
CA LEU A 253 -2.81 24.34 18.02
C LEU A 253 -1.88 25.48 17.56
N VAL A 254 -0.57 25.27 17.65
CA VAL A 254 0.45 26.32 17.46
C VAL A 254 1.46 25.87 16.42
N THR A 255 1.64 26.63 15.34
CA THR A 255 2.80 26.44 14.46
C THR A 255 4.03 27.12 15.04
N VAL A 256 5.16 26.42 14.99
CA VAL A 256 6.48 26.91 15.41
C VAL A 256 7.43 26.84 14.23
N THR A 257 7.97 27.99 13.84
CA THR A 257 8.90 28.13 12.71
C THR A 257 10.31 27.65 13.07
N PHE A 258 11.21 27.52 12.09
CA PHE A 258 12.63 27.28 12.36
C PHE A 258 13.33 28.44 13.10
N SER A 259 12.79 29.67 13.02
CA SER A 259 13.23 30.82 13.83
C SER A 259 12.76 30.75 15.30
N GLY A 260 11.91 29.77 15.66
CA GLY A 260 11.32 29.64 17.00
C GLY A 260 10.14 30.59 17.25
N GLU A 261 9.68 31.30 16.22
CA GLU A 261 8.48 32.14 16.28
C GLU A 261 7.24 31.25 16.35
N LYS A 262 6.25 31.67 17.15
CA LYS A 262 5.06 30.87 17.49
C LYS A 262 3.80 31.58 17.02
N HIS A 263 2.92 30.85 16.33
CA HIS A 263 1.65 31.36 15.86
C HIS A 263 0.52 30.40 16.23
N GLU A 264 -0.44 30.86 17.02
CA GLU A 264 -1.66 30.10 17.30
C GLU A 264 -2.57 30.09 16.07
N LEU A 265 -2.95 28.89 15.63
CA LEU A 265 -3.87 28.69 14.52
C LEU A 265 -5.31 28.94 14.98
N GLN A 266 -6.06 29.68 14.17
CA GLN A 266 -7.49 29.90 14.43
C GLN A 266 -8.29 28.63 14.12
N PRO A 267 -9.43 28.36 14.78
CA PRO A 267 -10.18 27.10 14.61
C PRO A 267 -10.48 26.69 13.17
N ASN A 268 -10.79 27.67 12.30
CA ASN A 268 -11.12 27.48 10.88
C ASN A 268 -9.88 27.49 9.95
N ASP A 269 -8.66 27.59 10.47
CA ASP A 269 -7.46 27.60 9.64
C ASP A 269 -7.18 26.22 9.04
N LEU A 270 -6.74 26.20 7.77
CA LEU A 270 -6.20 25.01 7.13
C LEU A 270 -4.80 24.74 7.70
N ALA A 271 -4.76 24.06 8.84
CA ALA A 271 -3.56 23.92 9.66
C ALA A 271 -2.40 23.24 8.91
N ILE A 272 -2.73 22.25 8.06
CA ILE A 272 -1.75 21.52 7.25
C ILE A 272 -1.12 22.44 6.19
N SER A 273 -1.91 23.18 5.40
CA SER A 273 -1.35 24.06 4.36
C SER A 273 -0.48 25.17 4.95
N LYS A 274 -0.95 25.83 6.03
CA LYS A 274 -0.17 26.86 6.74
C LYS A 274 1.14 26.33 7.31
N SER A 275 1.18 25.07 7.77
CA SER A 275 2.42 24.45 8.26
C SER A 275 3.40 24.16 7.12
N PHE A 276 2.91 23.72 5.95
CA PHE A 276 3.73 23.51 4.76
C PHE A 276 4.30 24.81 4.18
N GLU A 277 3.45 25.83 3.96
CA GLU A 277 3.83 27.15 3.41
C GLU A 277 4.99 27.81 4.18
N SER A 278 5.05 27.58 5.49
CA SER A 278 6.03 28.16 6.41
C SER A 278 7.17 27.22 6.81
N SER A 279 7.15 25.96 6.36
CA SER A 279 8.05 24.87 6.85
C SER A 279 8.07 24.76 8.38
N SER A 280 6.94 25.01 9.02
CA SER A 280 6.78 25.00 10.48
C SER A 280 6.45 23.60 11.00
N ARG A 281 6.69 23.38 12.30
CA ARG A 281 6.19 22.21 13.05
C ARG A 281 4.92 22.57 13.80
N MET A 282 3.92 21.70 13.78
CA MET A 282 2.69 21.85 14.55
C MET A 282 2.89 21.32 15.97
N PHE A 283 2.54 22.11 16.97
CA PHE A 283 2.55 21.73 18.38
C PHE A 283 1.17 21.92 19.00
N VAL A 284 0.87 21.18 20.07
CA VAL A 284 -0.25 21.44 20.96
C VAL A 284 0.26 22.01 22.27
N TYR A 285 -0.23 23.21 22.60
CA TYR A 285 0.06 23.95 23.83
C TYR A 285 -1.17 23.94 24.73
N ARG A 286 -0.96 24.12 26.03
CA ARG A 286 -2.02 24.34 27.02
C ARG A 286 -2.32 25.83 27.16
N LYS A 287 -3.59 26.16 27.33
CA LYS A 287 -4.07 27.47 27.76
C LYS A 287 -4.19 27.46 29.28
N ASP A 288 -3.54 28.41 29.95
CA ASP A 288 -3.78 28.63 31.38
C ASP A 288 -4.96 29.59 31.62
N LEU A 289 -5.27 29.86 32.90
CA LEU A 289 -6.34 30.78 33.32
C LEU A 289 -6.12 32.26 32.93
N THR A 290 -5.03 32.56 32.21
CA THR A 290 -4.68 33.87 31.64
C THR A 290 -4.47 33.81 30.12
N ASP A 291 -4.96 32.75 29.46
CA ASP A 291 -4.76 32.45 28.03
C ASP A 291 -3.28 32.35 27.61
N SER A 292 -2.37 32.13 28.56
CA SER A 292 -0.94 32.03 28.26
C SER A 292 -0.57 30.62 27.77
N LEU A 293 0.11 30.56 26.63
CA LEU A 293 0.40 29.32 25.90
C LEU A 293 1.62 28.61 26.49
N ASN A 294 1.38 27.53 27.23
CA ASN A 294 2.40 26.73 27.90
C ASN A 294 2.60 25.37 27.22
N PRO A 295 3.84 24.95 26.90
CA PRO A 295 4.09 23.60 26.36
C PRO A 295 3.83 22.52 27.42
N PHE A 296 3.67 21.26 27.00
CA PHE A 296 3.67 20.14 27.94
C PHE A 296 5.09 19.87 28.46
N ALA A 297 5.24 19.79 29.78
CA ALA A 297 6.48 19.36 30.41
C ALA A 297 6.55 17.82 30.42
N GLU A 298 7.72 17.25 30.12
CA GLU A 298 7.87 15.81 29.89
C GLU A 298 7.62 14.92 31.14
N ASN A 299 7.76 15.49 32.35
CA ASN A 299 8.06 14.69 33.53
C ASN A 299 6.84 14.31 34.41
N GLU A 300 5.79 15.13 34.49
CA GLU A 300 4.83 15.03 35.60
C GLU A 300 3.42 14.53 35.20
N GLU A 301 2.82 15.01 34.11
CA GLU A 301 1.42 14.68 33.75
C GLU A 301 1.26 13.45 32.83
N LEU A 302 2.29 13.08 32.07
CA LEU A 302 2.27 11.96 31.12
C LEU A 302 2.12 10.57 31.81
N GLN A 303 2.56 10.44 33.05
CA GLN A 303 2.72 9.14 33.74
C GLN A 303 1.42 8.53 34.30
N GLN A 304 0.31 9.27 34.32
CA GLN A 304 -1.00 8.79 34.80
C GLN A 304 -1.98 8.42 33.67
N ARG A 305 -1.58 8.50 32.39
CA ARG A 305 -2.48 8.22 31.26
C ARG A 305 -3.05 6.81 31.32
N SER A 306 -4.38 6.70 31.14
CA SER A 306 -5.06 5.42 31.10
C SER A 306 -4.68 4.65 29.84
N VAL A 307 -4.20 3.42 30.03
CA VAL A 307 -3.68 2.52 28.97
C VAL A 307 -4.85 1.92 28.17
N ARG A 308 -5.55 2.79 27.40
CA ARG A 308 -6.79 2.46 26.65
C ARG A 308 -6.64 1.21 25.78
N ILE A 309 -5.47 1.04 25.14
CA ILE A 309 -5.12 -0.12 24.31
C ILE A 309 -5.38 -1.47 25.02
N LEU A 310 -5.23 -1.56 26.36
CA LEU A 310 -5.53 -2.82 27.07
C LEU A 310 -6.99 -3.25 26.92
N GLY A 311 -7.94 -2.31 26.90
CA GLY A 311 -9.39 -2.59 26.80
C GLY A 311 -9.93 -2.82 25.39
N ILE A 312 -9.17 -2.50 24.33
CA ILE A 312 -9.56 -2.77 22.93
C ILE A 312 -9.40 -4.27 22.64
N ASN A 313 -10.25 -4.90 21.81
CA ASN A 313 -10.02 -6.30 21.42
C ASN A 313 -8.69 -6.44 20.65
N THR A 314 -7.99 -7.56 20.85
CA THR A 314 -6.67 -7.77 20.25
C THR A 314 -6.74 -8.16 18.76
N TRP A 315 -7.82 -8.82 18.34
CA TRP A 315 -8.10 -9.09 16.93
C TRP A 315 -8.45 -7.80 16.18
N ASP A 316 -9.39 -7.01 16.70
CA ASP A 316 -9.83 -5.75 16.07
C ASP A 316 -8.67 -4.78 15.86
N LEU A 317 -7.78 -4.66 16.86
CA LEU A 317 -6.60 -3.82 16.79
C LEU A 317 -5.57 -4.32 15.74
N ALA A 318 -5.46 -5.63 15.52
CA ALA A 318 -4.63 -6.20 14.46
C ALA A 318 -5.30 -6.09 13.07
N LEU A 319 -6.63 -6.24 13.02
CA LEU A 319 -7.44 -6.08 11.82
C LEU A 319 -7.34 -4.65 11.29
N GLU A 320 -7.44 -3.63 12.16
CA GLU A 320 -7.28 -2.23 11.75
C GLU A 320 -5.84 -1.91 11.32
N LEU A 321 -4.82 -2.50 11.95
CA LEU A 321 -3.42 -2.42 11.47
C LEU A 321 -3.29 -2.99 10.05
N THR A 322 -3.93 -4.13 9.78
CA THR A 322 -3.90 -4.78 8.46
C THR A 322 -4.75 -4.07 7.41
N ASN A 323 -5.97 -3.63 7.75
CA ASN A 323 -6.82 -2.81 6.89
C ASN A 323 -6.08 -1.54 6.47
N PHE A 324 -5.33 -0.94 7.39
CA PHE A 324 -4.59 0.27 7.10
C PHE A 324 -3.32 0.06 6.28
N ASP A 325 -2.48 -0.90 6.66
CA ASP A 325 -1.30 -1.25 5.87
C ASP A 325 -1.71 -1.65 4.43
N TRP A 326 -2.87 -2.28 4.24
CA TRP A 326 -3.46 -2.52 2.90
C TRP A 326 -3.83 -1.23 2.17
N SER A 327 -4.41 -0.23 2.86
CA SER A 327 -4.77 1.04 2.21
C SER A 327 -3.55 1.81 1.70
N LEU A 328 -2.43 1.75 2.41
CA LEU A 328 -1.14 2.32 1.97
C LEU A 328 -0.51 1.46 0.87
N PHE A 329 -0.42 0.15 1.08
CA PHE A 329 0.20 -0.77 0.11
C PHE A 329 -0.51 -0.80 -1.24
N ASN A 330 -1.83 -0.65 -1.27
CA ASN A 330 -2.62 -0.53 -2.51
C ASN A 330 -2.54 0.86 -3.17
N ALA A 331 -2.01 1.87 -2.48
CA ALA A 331 -1.75 3.19 -3.07
C ALA A 331 -0.38 3.27 -3.77
N ILE A 332 0.56 2.36 -3.44
CA ILE A 332 1.89 2.29 -4.04
C ILE A 332 1.79 1.87 -5.50
N HIS A 333 2.20 2.75 -6.41
CA HIS A 333 2.38 2.40 -7.80
C HIS A 333 3.69 1.61 -8.00
N GLU A 334 3.72 0.59 -8.87
CA GLU A 334 4.92 -0.26 -9.05
C GLU A 334 6.17 0.53 -9.45
N GLN A 335 5.98 1.67 -10.12
CA GLN A 335 7.05 2.60 -10.50
C GLN A 335 7.74 3.22 -9.28
N GLU A 336 7.05 3.48 -8.16
CA GLU A 336 7.66 4.05 -6.96
C GLU A 336 8.79 3.17 -6.43
N LEU A 337 8.68 1.85 -6.56
CA LEU A 337 9.73 0.89 -6.19
C LEU A 337 10.97 1.04 -7.09
N ILE A 338 10.76 1.33 -8.38
CA ILE A 338 11.83 1.57 -9.37
C ILE A 338 12.50 2.90 -9.05
N TYR A 339 11.74 3.99 -8.91
CA TYR A 339 12.28 5.30 -8.55
C TYR A 339 13.01 5.26 -7.20
N PHE A 340 12.48 4.62 -6.16
CA PHE A 340 13.18 4.45 -4.89
C PHE A 340 14.50 3.67 -5.01
N THR A 341 14.56 2.68 -5.90
CA THR A 341 15.77 1.85 -6.10
C THR A 341 16.87 2.58 -6.88
N PHE A 342 16.51 3.43 -7.85
CA PHE A 342 17.48 4.11 -8.72
C PHE A 342 17.74 5.58 -8.34
N SER A 343 16.74 6.30 -7.81
CA SER A 343 16.83 7.71 -7.41
C SER A 343 17.55 7.90 -6.08
N ARG A 344 18.87 7.72 -6.08
CA ARG A 344 19.77 8.15 -4.98
C ARG A 344 19.69 9.65 -4.65
N GLN A 345 18.94 10.43 -5.43
CA GLN A 345 18.87 11.90 -5.39
C GLN A 345 17.42 12.46 -5.40
N GLY A 346 16.50 11.77 -4.73
CA GLY A 346 15.53 12.46 -3.85
C GLY A 346 14.42 13.32 -4.46
N SER A 347 13.87 12.99 -5.64
CA SER A 347 12.58 13.54 -6.10
C SER A 347 11.41 12.86 -5.36
N ALA A 348 11.17 13.28 -4.11
CA ALA A 348 10.24 12.65 -3.16
C ALA A 348 8.83 12.42 -3.73
N GLU A 349 8.36 13.36 -4.56
CA GLU A 349 7.13 13.34 -5.38
C GLU A 349 6.89 12.01 -6.11
N ASN A 350 7.95 11.28 -6.46
CA ASN A 350 7.88 10.03 -7.25
C ASN A 350 7.87 8.75 -6.38
N THR A 351 7.87 8.88 -5.05
CA THR A 351 7.94 7.74 -4.11
C THR A 351 7.10 7.96 -2.85
N GLU A 352 6.04 8.78 -2.92
CA GLU A 352 5.29 9.22 -1.74
C GLU A 352 4.60 8.07 -1.02
N ASN A 353 3.71 7.32 -1.67
CA ASN A 353 2.96 6.23 -1.04
C ASN A 353 3.88 5.15 -0.44
N LEU A 354 4.99 4.87 -1.13
CA LEU A 354 6.03 3.98 -0.64
C LEU A 354 6.69 4.53 0.63
N SER A 355 6.99 5.83 0.66
CA SER A 355 7.55 6.51 1.83
C SER A 355 6.56 6.51 3.01
N LEU A 356 5.25 6.68 2.75
CA LEU A 356 4.19 6.59 3.76
C LEU A 356 4.17 5.19 4.41
N LEU A 357 4.25 4.11 3.62
CA LEU A 357 4.29 2.74 4.16
C LEU A 357 5.61 2.39 4.87
N LEU A 358 6.73 2.99 4.46
CA LEU A 358 8.02 2.84 5.15
C LEU A 358 8.05 3.61 6.47
N GLN A 359 7.53 4.85 6.51
CA GLN A 359 7.34 5.56 7.77
C GLN A 359 6.40 4.77 8.68
N ARG A 360 5.33 4.19 8.12
CA ARG A 360 4.36 3.37 8.86
C ARG A 360 4.97 2.22 9.64
N CYS A 361 5.95 1.55 9.05
CA CYS A 361 6.70 0.50 9.74
C CYS A 361 7.46 1.05 10.98
N ASN A 362 8.02 2.25 10.87
CA ASN A 362 8.76 2.89 11.97
C ASN A 362 7.81 3.43 13.06
N GLU A 363 6.69 4.05 12.69
CA GLU A 363 5.71 4.57 13.65
C GLU A 363 5.09 3.45 14.49
N VAL A 364 4.72 2.32 13.86
CA VAL A 364 4.24 1.12 14.57
C VAL A 364 5.32 0.54 15.50
N GLN A 365 6.59 0.52 15.08
CA GLN A 365 7.71 0.10 15.95
C GLN A 365 7.84 1.00 17.18
N LEU A 366 7.86 2.33 16.98
CA LEU A 366 8.10 3.30 18.05
C LEU A 366 6.89 3.42 18.99
N TRP A 367 5.67 3.26 18.48
CA TRP A 367 4.44 3.20 19.29
C TRP A 367 4.44 2.05 20.30
N VAL A 368 4.89 0.86 19.89
CA VAL A 368 5.02 -0.31 20.79
C VAL A 368 5.95 0.01 21.96
N ALA A 369 7.11 0.63 21.67
CA ALA A 369 8.01 1.09 22.72
C ALA A 369 7.38 2.20 23.59
N THR A 370 6.69 3.17 22.96
CA THR A 370 6.06 4.31 23.63
C THR A 370 4.98 3.88 24.63
N GLU A 371 4.02 3.02 24.23
CA GLU A 371 2.96 2.54 25.13
C GLU A 371 3.53 1.74 26.32
N ILE A 372 4.56 0.92 26.08
CA ILE A 372 5.25 0.14 27.14
C ILE A 372 5.99 1.07 28.11
N LEU A 373 6.67 2.11 27.59
CA LEU A 373 7.55 3.01 28.35
C LEU A 373 6.84 4.22 28.97
N LEU A 374 5.57 4.46 28.64
CA LEU A 374 4.70 5.34 29.43
C LEU A 374 3.93 4.57 30.52
N CYS A 375 3.89 3.24 30.45
CA CYS A 375 3.20 2.40 31.42
C CYS A 375 4.05 2.12 32.68
N SER A 376 4.09 3.09 33.60
CA SER A 376 4.75 3.01 34.91
C SER A 376 4.38 1.76 35.73
N GLN A 377 3.11 1.36 35.72
CA GLN A 377 2.58 0.24 36.52
C GLN A 377 2.98 -1.14 35.95
N LEU A 378 3.90 -1.84 36.63
CA LEU A 378 4.48 -3.13 36.21
C LEU A 378 3.43 -4.17 35.78
N CYS A 379 2.34 -4.35 36.52
CA CYS A 379 1.31 -5.34 36.18
C CYS A 379 0.59 -5.00 34.85
N LYS A 380 0.34 -3.73 34.57
CA LYS A 380 -0.22 -3.27 33.28
C LYS A 380 0.81 -3.36 32.15
N ARG A 381 2.10 -3.11 32.46
CA ARG A 381 3.20 -3.24 31.47
C ARG A 381 3.42 -4.69 31.03
N VAL A 382 3.31 -5.64 31.97
CA VAL A 382 3.25 -7.08 31.70
C VAL A 382 2.04 -7.44 30.81
N GLN A 383 0.87 -6.84 31.04
CA GLN A 383 -0.30 -7.01 30.17
C GLN A 383 -0.10 -6.41 28.77
N LEU A 384 0.55 -5.24 28.66
CA LEU A 384 0.88 -4.62 27.37
C LEU A 384 1.79 -5.49 26.51
N VAL A 385 2.90 -5.99 27.07
CA VAL A 385 3.82 -6.87 26.34
C VAL A 385 3.10 -8.14 25.88
N LYS A 386 2.30 -8.78 26.75
CA LYS A 386 1.42 -9.90 26.36
C LYS A 386 0.47 -9.53 25.22
N LYS A 387 -0.09 -8.32 25.22
CA LYS A 387 -1.00 -7.85 24.17
C LYS A 387 -0.26 -7.65 22.85
N PHE A 388 0.87 -6.96 22.82
CA PHE A 388 1.66 -6.77 21.60
C PHE A 388 2.13 -8.10 20.98
N ILE A 389 2.48 -9.09 21.80
CA ILE A 389 2.77 -10.46 21.33
C ILE A 389 1.53 -11.09 20.65
N LYS A 390 0.31 -10.96 21.24
CA LYS A 390 -0.94 -11.39 20.57
C LYS A 390 -1.20 -10.61 19.26
N ILE A 391 -1.02 -9.28 19.23
CA ILE A 391 -1.25 -8.45 18.03
C ILE A 391 -0.32 -8.89 16.90
N ALA A 392 0.99 -9.04 17.17
CA ALA A 392 1.96 -9.51 16.19
C ALA A 392 1.60 -10.91 15.61
N ALA A 393 1.12 -11.82 16.46
CA ALA A 393 0.62 -13.13 16.01
C ALA A 393 -0.61 -13.01 15.10
N HIS A 394 -1.56 -12.10 15.40
CA HIS A 394 -2.71 -11.85 14.54
C HIS A 394 -2.33 -11.20 13.20
N CYS A 395 -1.45 -10.20 13.18
CA CYS A 395 -0.94 -9.61 11.92
C CYS A 395 -0.26 -10.67 11.02
N LYS A 396 0.57 -11.54 11.62
CA LYS A 396 1.20 -12.69 10.94
C LYS A 396 0.14 -13.66 10.37
N ALA A 397 -0.91 -13.97 11.12
CA ALA A 397 -2.01 -14.82 10.67
C ALA A 397 -2.85 -14.19 9.54
N GLN A 398 -3.08 -12.88 9.61
CA GLN A 398 -3.72 -12.07 8.56
C GLN A 398 -2.80 -11.83 7.34
N ARG A 399 -1.56 -12.35 7.36
CA ARG A 399 -0.52 -12.22 6.32
C ARG A 399 -0.07 -10.77 6.07
N ASN A 400 -0.25 -9.90 7.06
CA ASN A 400 0.42 -8.61 7.12
C ASN A 400 1.79 -8.78 7.80
N LEU A 401 2.85 -8.94 7.00
CA LEU A 401 4.20 -9.05 7.55
C LEU A 401 4.82 -7.68 7.88
N ASN A 402 4.25 -6.57 7.42
CA ASN A 402 4.77 -5.23 7.68
C ASN A 402 4.56 -4.84 9.16
N SER A 403 3.31 -4.74 9.62
CA SER A 403 3.02 -4.51 11.06
C SER A 403 3.52 -5.64 11.97
N PHE A 404 3.55 -6.90 11.50
CA PHE A 404 4.13 -8.00 12.27
C PHE A 404 5.63 -7.78 12.59
N PHE A 405 6.45 -7.44 11.59
CA PHE A 405 7.87 -7.13 11.82
C PHE A 405 8.02 -5.88 12.68
N ALA A 406 7.27 -4.81 12.40
CA ALA A 406 7.31 -3.56 13.18
C ALA A 406 7.08 -3.81 14.68
N ILE A 407 6.08 -4.62 15.05
CA ILE A 407 5.78 -4.91 16.46
C ILE A 407 6.88 -5.76 17.12
N VAL A 408 7.42 -6.77 16.43
CA VAL A 408 8.55 -7.57 16.96
C VAL A 408 9.81 -6.71 17.13
N MET A 409 10.10 -5.82 16.18
CA MET A 409 11.19 -4.84 16.28
C MET A 409 10.95 -3.84 17.43
N GLY A 410 9.70 -3.45 17.69
CA GLY A 410 9.34 -2.57 18.81
C GLY A 410 9.59 -3.24 20.17
N LEU A 411 9.18 -4.51 20.31
CA LEU A 411 9.43 -5.33 21.50
C LEU A 411 10.93 -5.59 21.73
N ASN A 412 11.71 -5.78 20.66
CA ASN A 412 13.16 -6.02 20.74
C ASN A 412 14.03 -4.75 20.74
N THR A 413 13.42 -3.56 20.63
CA THR A 413 14.15 -2.28 20.76
C THR A 413 14.80 -2.20 22.15
N ALA A 414 16.05 -1.74 22.22
CA ALA A 414 16.91 -1.86 23.40
C ALA A 414 16.42 -1.11 24.66
N SER A 415 15.48 -0.17 24.51
CA SER A 415 14.75 0.48 25.61
C SER A 415 13.64 -0.42 26.20
N VAL A 416 13.10 -1.37 25.43
CA VAL A 416 12.05 -2.32 25.86
C VAL A 416 12.65 -3.65 26.32
N SER A 417 13.61 -4.21 25.58
CA SER A 417 14.23 -5.51 25.91
C SER A 417 15.07 -5.49 27.21
N ARG A 418 15.50 -4.31 27.67
CA ARG A 418 16.19 -4.14 28.98
C ARG A 418 15.29 -4.22 30.23
N LEU A 419 13.96 -4.31 30.07
CA LEU A 419 12.99 -4.29 31.18
C LEU A 419 12.88 -5.65 31.87
N SER A 420 13.97 -6.12 32.50
CA SER A 420 14.09 -7.47 33.06
C SER A 420 12.96 -7.86 34.02
N GLN A 421 12.49 -6.97 34.89
CA GLN A 421 11.41 -7.27 35.85
C GLN A 421 10.05 -7.44 35.15
N THR A 422 9.86 -6.74 34.02
CA THR A 422 8.70 -6.92 33.15
C THR A 422 8.78 -8.25 32.41
N TRP A 423 9.91 -8.53 31.73
CA TRP A 423 10.09 -9.75 30.94
C TRP A 423 10.09 -11.03 31.80
N GLU A 424 10.66 -11.00 33.01
CA GLU A 424 10.60 -12.09 33.98
C GLU A 424 9.14 -12.51 34.25
N LYS A 425 8.24 -11.54 34.47
CA LYS A 425 6.83 -11.77 34.79
C LYS A 425 5.92 -12.10 33.59
N ILE A 426 6.45 -12.16 32.35
CA ILE A 426 5.69 -12.67 31.20
C ILE A 426 5.49 -14.20 31.36
N PRO A 427 4.25 -14.72 31.30
CA PRO A 427 3.99 -16.15 31.42
C PRO A 427 4.64 -16.97 30.30
N GLY A 428 5.08 -18.19 30.59
CA GLY A 428 5.84 -19.04 29.67
C GLY A 428 5.21 -19.22 28.28
N LYS A 429 3.87 -19.34 28.20
CA LYS A 429 3.15 -19.45 26.92
C LYS A 429 3.33 -18.24 26.00
N PHE A 430 3.46 -17.03 26.56
CA PHE A 430 3.72 -15.81 25.78
C PHE A 430 5.21 -15.63 25.46
N LYS A 431 6.14 -16.08 26.32
CA LYS A 431 7.57 -16.13 26.00
C LYS A 431 7.84 -17.05 24.81
N LYS A 432 7.30 -18.27 24.82
CA LYS A 432 7.41 -19.23 23.72
C LYS A 432 6.86 -18.66 22.41
N LEU A 433 5.64 -18.10 22.46
CA LEU A 433 5.02 -17.44 21.29
C LEU A 433 5.89 -16.28 20.77
N PHE A 434 6.49 -15.47 21.64
CA PHE A 434 7.39 -14.41 21.19
C PHE A 434 8.62 -14.97 20.46
N THR A 435 9.29 -15.99 20.98
CA THR A 435 10.43 -16.64 20.28
C THR A 435 10.03 -17.30 18.95
N GLU A 436 8.81 -17.85 18.84
CA GLU A 436 8.22 -18.34 17.57
C GLU A 436 7.87 -17.22 16.57
N LEU A 437 7.75 -15.98 17.04
CA LEU A 437 7.62 -14.78 16.21
C LEU A 437 9.00 -14.22 15.83
N GLU A 438 9.92 -14.09 16.79
CA GLU A 438 11.30 -13.62 16.59
C GLU A 438 12.09 -14.46 15.58
N SER A 439 11.95 -15.79 15.63
CA SER A 439 12.62 -16.72 14.68
C SER A 439 12.26 -16.49 13.21
N LEU A 440 11.13 -15.83 12.92
CA LEU A 440 10.76 -15.42 11.56
C LEU A 440 11.46 -14.12 11.11
N THR A 441 12.02 -13.35 12.05
CA THR A 441 12.74 -12.09 11.81
C THR A 441 14.26 -12.25 11.72
N ASP A 442 14.79 -13.45 12.03
CA ASP A 442 16.21 -13.80 12.01
C ASP A 442 16.91 -13.33 10.70
N PRO A 443 17.97 -12.50 10.77
CA PRO A 443 18.72 -12.05 9.60
C PRO A 443 19.57 -13.13 8.93
N SER A 444 19.78 -14.27 9.60
CA SER A 444 20.64 -15.36 9.13
C SER A 444 20.28 -15.86 7.74
N LEU A 445 21.32 -16.24 6.98
CA LEU A 445 21.20 -16.74 5.60
C LEU A 445 20.38 -15.81 4.69
N ASN A 446 20.57 -14.49 4.83
CA ASN A 446 19.80 -13.44 4.15
C ASN A 446 18.28 -13.55 4.44
N HIS A 447 17.92 -13.55 5.73
CA HIS A 447 16.55 -13.68 6.21
C HIS A 447 15.83 -14.92 5.67
N LYS A 448 16.48 -16.10 5.72
CA LYS A 448 15.95 -17.34 5.12
C LYS A 448 14.57 -17.73 5.69
N ALA A 449 14.38 -17.62 7.01
CA ALA A 449 13.11 -17.94 7.66
C ALA A 449 11.95 -17.12 7.08
N TYR A 450 12.14 -15.81 6.94
CA TYR A 450 11.19 -14.91 6.26
C TYR A 450 10.93 -15.33 4.82
N ARG A 451 11.98 -15.55 4.01
CA ARG A 451 11.86 -15.86 2.58
C ARG A 451 11.11 -17.18 2.35
N ASP A 452 11.45 -18.23 3.10
CA ASP A 452 10.80 -19.54 3.02
C ASP A 452 9.32 -19.46 3.42
N ALA A 453 9.00 -18.73 4.50
CA ALA A 453 7.62 -18.55 4.96
C ALA A 453 6.80 -17.70 3.99
N PHE A 454 7.34 -16.56 3.52
CA PHE A 454 6.67 -15.67 2.57
C PHE A 454 6.44 -16.35 1.22
N LYS A 455 7.35 -17.22 0.75
CA LYS A 455 7.12 -18.04 -0.45
C LYS A 455 5.95 -19.02 -0.27
N LYS A 456 5.80 -19.62 0.93
CA LYS A 456 4.72 -20.57 1.26
C LYS A 456 3.36 -19.90 1.52
N MET A 457 3.33 -18.62 1.90
CA MET A 457 2.08 -17.88 2.11
C MET A 457 1.32 -17.65 0.80
N LYS A 458 0.05 -18.06 0.74
CA LYS A 458 -0.87 -17.71 -0.35
C LYS A 458 -1.14 -16.20 -0.37
N SER A 459 -1.39 -15.65 -1.54
CA SER A 459 -1.93 -14.29 -1.71
C SER A 459 -3.39 -14.19 -1.23
N PRO A 460 -3.91 -12.98 -0.94
CA PRO A 460 -3.17 -11.71 -0.76
C PRO A 460 -2.29 -11.76 0.50
N LYS A 461 -1.25 -10.91 0.54
CA LYS A 461 -0.28 -10.79 1.65
C LYS A 461 0.50 -9.48 1.52
N ILE A 462 0.84 -8.83 2.63
CA ILE A 462 1.71 -7.64 2.65
C ILE A 462 3.12 -8.10 3.06
N PRO A 463 4.17 -7.85 2.26
CA PRO A 463 5.55 -8.15 2.63
C PRO A 463 6.10 -7.17 3.68
N PHE A 464 7.22 -7.52 4.30
CA PHE A 464 8.01 -6.57 5.09
C PHE A 464 8.85 -5.70 4.13
N MET A 465 8.35 -4.51 3.81
CA MET A 465 8.91 -3.65 2.74
C MET A 465 10.38 -3.22 2.95
N PRO A 466 10.83 -2.83 4.17
CA PRO A 466 12.25 -2.49 4.40
C PRO A 466 13.25 -3.59 4.04
N LEU A 467 12.84 -4.87 4.07
CA LEU A 467 13.69 -6.00 3.66
C LEU A 467 13.67 -6.26 2.15
N LEU A 468 12.59 -5.90 1.44
CA LEU A 468 12.56 -5.96 -0.03
C LEU A 468 13.46 -4.88 -0.65
N LEU A 469 13.49 -3.69 -0.04
CA LEU A 469 14.25 -2.53 -0.52
C LEU A 469 15.71 -2.49 -0.01
N LYS A 470 16.18 -3.55 0.67
CA LYS A 470 17.49 -3.62 1.33
C LYS A 470 18.66 -3.74 0.33
N GLY A 471 18.96 -2.63 -0.35
CA GLY A 471 20.03 -2.50 -1.35
C GLY A 471 20.63 -1.09 -1.49
N ASN A 472 19.94 -0.04 -1.04
CA ASN A 472 20.49 1.30 -0.81
C ASN A 472 20.12 1.76 0.61
N GLU A 473 20.97 2.58 1.23
CA GLU A 473 20.64 3.23 2.51
C GLU A 473 19.69 4.40 2.28
N VAL A 474 18.66 4.52 3.14
CA VAL A 474 17.65 5.58 3.04
C VAL A 474 18.12 6.79 3.85
N PRO A 475 18.36 7.97 3.24
CA PRO A 475 18.54 9.19 4.01
C PRO A 475 17.21 9.55 4.67
N SER A 476 17.18 9.56 6.00
CA SER A 476 15.96 9.84 6.77
C SER A 476 15.46 11.25 6.52
N LYS A 477 14.38 11.38 5.75
CA LYS A 477 13.52 12.58 5.70
C LYS A 477 12.12 12.23 6.19
N GLU A 478 11.53 13.15 6.92
CA GLU A 478 10.19 13.05 7.50
C GLU A 478 9.16 13.47 6.45
N HIS A 479 8.06 12.73 6.27
CA HIS A 479 6.72 13.22 5.92
C HIS A 479 5.76 12.01 5.92
N HIS A 480 4.50 12.26 6.30
CA HIS A 480 3.77 11.31 7.15
C HIS A 480 2.44 10.85 6.55
N GLU A 481 2.20 9.55 6.73
CA GLU A 481 1.13 8.69 7.41
C GLU A 481 -1.86 8.61 7.09
N LEU A 482 -2.97 8.32 7.88
CA LEU A 482 -3.47 7.82 9.19
C LEU A 482 -4.95 7.31 9.02
N LYS A 483 -5.62 6.79 10.08
CA LYS A 483 -7.07 6.81 10.46
C LYS A 483 -7.29 6.16 11.89
N PRO A 484 -8.48 5.83 12.45
CA PRO A 484 -8.72 5.68 13.91
C PRO A 484 -7.74 4.84 14.77
N TYR A 485 -7.49 5.26 16.02
CA TYR A 485 -6.59 4.71 17.07
C TYR A 485 -5.27 4.04 16.63
N VAL A 486 -5.35 2.90 15.93
CA VAL A 486 -4.23 2.23 15.24
C VAL A 486 -3.45 3.20 14.40
N HIS A 487 -4.14 4.02 13.62
CA HIS A 487 -3.48 4.84 12.63
C HIS A 487 -3.38 6.31 13.06
N HIS A 488 -3.79 6.64 14.31
CA HIS A 488 -3.38 7.83 15.07
C HIS A 488 -2.41 7.41 16.19
N LEU A 489 -1.13 7.15 15.89
CA LEU A 489 -0.23 6.73 16.96
C LEU A 489 0.28 7.91 17.80
N HIS A 490 0.41 7.65 19.10
CA HIS A 490 1.13 8.51 20.03
C HIS A 490 2.53 7.94 20.16
N VAL A 491 3.54 8.71 19.79
CA VAL A 491 4.91 8.23 19.58
C VAL A 491 5.91 9.13 20.30
N ILE A 492 6.97 8.51 20.79
CA ILE A 492 8.24 9.14 21.14
C ILE A 492 9.26 8.63 20.11
N ASP A 493 9.79 9.52 19.28
CA ASP A 493 10.75 9.18 18.22
C ASP A 493 12.21 9.26 18.70
N ASN A 494 12.49 10.17 19.64
CA ASN A 494 13.79 10.31 20.26
C ASN A 494 14.19 9.06 21.07
N GLN A 495 15.16 8.32 20.55
CA GLN A 495 15.71 7.11 21.19
C GLN A 495 16.29 7.37 22.58
N GLN A 496 16.90 8.54 22.82
CA GLN A 496 17.43 8.90 24.13
C GLN A 496 16.30 9.05 25.16
N ALA A 497 15.19 9.70 24.79
CA ALA A 497 14.02 9.83 25.65
C ALA A 497 13.39 8.46 25.99
N LEU A 498 13.27 7.55 25.01
CA LEU A 498 12.86 6.17 25.24
C LEU A 498 13.81 5.42 26.20
N PHE A 499 15.12 5.60 26.05
CA PHE A 499 16.10 5.00 26.96
C PHE A 499 16.02 5.57 28.38
N GLU A 500 15.78 6.87 28.54
CA GLU A 500 15.64 7.51 29.85
C GLU A 500 14.36 7.07 30.56
N LEU A 501 13.22 7.05 29.88
CA LEU A 501 11.98 6.49 30.43
C LEU A 501 12.18 5.05 30.91
N SER A 502 12.89 4.24 30.13
CA SER A 502 13.23 2.87 30.51
C SER A 502 14.09 2.78 31.79
N HIS A 503 15.11 3.65 31.92
CA HIS A 503 15.93 3.72 33.13
C HIS A 503 15.20 4.28 34.35
N ARG A 504 14.21 5.17 34.16
CA ARG A 504 13.33 5.67 35.23
C ARG A 504 12.34 4.59 35.70
N ILE A 505 11.84 3.75 34.78
CA ILE A 505 10.91 2.64 35.06
C ILE A 505 11.60 1.47 35.77
N GLU A 506 12.71 1.01 35.22
CA GLU A 506 13.53 -0.08 35.77
C GLU A 506 14.99 0.37 35.76
N PRO A 507 15.46 1.01 36.86
CA PRO A 507 16.87 1.32 37.06
C PRO A 507 17.73 0.05 37.02
N ARG A 508 18.97 0.19 36.56
CA ARG A 508 19.97 -0.87 36.76
C ARG A 508 20.45 -0.80 38.20
N VAL A 509 20.43 -1.95 38.88
CA VAL A 509 21.05 -2.21 40.19
C VAL A 509 22.53 -2.51 39.97
#